data_AF-A0A1A9Z652-F1
#
_entry.id   AF-A0A1A9Z652-F1
#
_cell.length_a   1.000
_cell.length_b   1.000
_cell.length_c   1.000
_cell.angle_alpha   90.00
_cell.angle_beta   90.00
_cell.angle_gamma   90.00
#
_symmetry.space_group_name_H-M   'P 1'
#
loop_
_entity.id
_entity.type
_entity.pdbx_description
1 polymer ?
#
loop_
_entity_poly.entity_id
_entity_poly.type
_entity_poly.pdbx_seq_one_letter_code
_entity_poly.pdbx_strand_id
1 'polypeptide(L)'
;MAKKGGKGGKKDKKDKKGKDKKGKGKKGKKKTQVKPVVKEEPPPPPPPPPPVEVKLKIEEPCVFNCAQDKVTYRPNSYPGLLLHPKTLAVVGSECGSYDSLCKLLHAGFRCADRVYTMVPWGNYVVFRTQDGDNYLYFVFDGCTCNVNRFRYLDLTCGTASLLYFEELHKAINYIIMSRSRREELKSLKRSMVDDVCSEMYGTQHI
;
A
#
# COMPACT_ATOMS: atom_id res chain seq x y z
N MET A 1 -32.66 23.40 43.47
CA MET A 1 -34.14 23.39 43.45
C MET A 1 -34.56 24.22 42.24
N ALA A 2 -35.57 23.94 41.39
CA ALA A 2 -36.57 22.85 41.26
C ALA A 2 -36.76 22.55 39.73
N LYS A 3 -37.31 21.43 39.22
CA LYS A 3 -38.75 21.03 39.11
C LYS A 3 -39.66 22.22 38.73
N LYS A 4 -40.52 22.23 37.68
CA LYS A 4 -41.13 21.25 36.72
C LYS A 4 -41.28 21.96 35.34
N GLY A 5 -41.77 21.43 34.21
CA GLY A 5 -42.27 20.08 33.84
C GLY A 5 -43.69 20.09 33.21
N GLY A 6 -43.86 19.50 32.01
CA GLY A 6 -45.14 19.32 31.26
C GLY A 6 -44.86 19.20 29.74
N LYS A 7 -45.16 18.08 29.04
CA LYS A 7 -46.46 17.57 28.53
C LYS A 7 -47.11 18.48 27.46
N GLY A 8 -47.53 17.99 26.29
CA GLY A 8 -47.38 16.65 25.68
C GLY A 8 -48.43 16.37 24.57
N GLY A 9 -48.23 15.33 23.75
CA GLY A 9 -49.19 14.92 22.70
C GLY A 9 -48.99 13.46 22.25
N LYS A 10 -50.08 12.72 22.00
CA LYS A 10 -50.06 11.27 21.71
C LYS A 10 -51.30 10.77 20.96
N LYS A 11 -51.09 9.91 19.96
CA LYS A 11 -52.05 8.97 19.30
C LYS A 11 -51.20 8.04 18.39
N ASP A 12 -51.28 6.70 18.32
CA ASP A 12 -52.40 5.73 18.34
C ASP A 12 -53.40 5.93 17.17
N LYS A 13 -53.91 4.96 16.38
CA LYS A 13 -53.88 3.47 16.30
C LYS A 13 -54.54 3.06 14.93
N LYS A 14 -54.59 1.84 14.35
CA LYS A 14 -54.16 0.44 14.64
C LYS A 14 -54.09 -0.41 13.32
N ASP A 15 -53.48 -1.61 13.33
CA ASP A 15 -53.38 -2.69 12.30
C ASP A 15 -54.66 -3.15 11.54
N LYS A 16 -54.49 -3.73 10.31
CA LYS A 16 -54.86 -5.15 10.01
C LYS A 16 -54.54 -5.75 8.62
N LYS A 17 -54.26 -7.07 8.70
CA LYS A 17 -54.07 -8.18 7.73
C LYS A 17 -55.27 -8.48 6.81
N GLY A 18 -55.03 -8.95 5.56
CA GLY A 18 -56.04 -9.46 4.59
C GLY A 18 -55.46 -10.47 3.58
N LYS A 19 -56.28 -11.30 2.89
CA LYS A 19 -55.82 -12.48 2.11
C LYS A 19 -56.83 -13.00 1.04
N ASP A 20 -56.32 -13.76 0.06
CA ASP A 20 -57.00 -14.78 -0.81
C ASP A 20 -57.94 -14.38 -2.01
N LYS A 21 -57.49 -14.81 -3.22
CA LYS A 21 -58.19 -15.64 -4.26
C LYS A 21 -59.36 -15.13 -5.16
N LYS A 22 -59.03 -15.05 -6.46
CA LYS A 22 -59.45 -15.95 -7.59
C LYS A 22 -60.87 -15.89 -8.21
N GLY A 23 -60.93 -15.58 -9.52
CA GLY A 23 -62.02 -15.90 -10.46
C GLY A 23 -61.83 -15.24 -11.86
N LYS A 24 -62.48 -15.62 -12.98
CA LYS A 24 -63.31 -16.81 -13.32
C LYS A 24 -63.65 -16.83 -14.85
N GLY A 25 -63.60 -17.98 -15.55
CA GLY A 25 -64.11 -18.18 -16.94
C GLY A 25 -63.31 -19.26 -17.72
N LYS A 26 -63.86 -20.30 -18.40
CA LYS A 26 -64.86 -20.43 -19.51
C LYS A 26 -64.30 -19.92 -20.86
N LYS A 27 -64.26 -20.63 -22.01
CA LYS A 27 -64.67 -21.96 -22.57
C LYS A 27 -63.51 -22.51 -23.47
N GLY A 28 -63.47 -23.69 -24.12
CA GLY A 28 -64.31 -24.92 -24.14
C GLY A 28 -64.31 -25.66 -25.53
N LYS A 29 -64.54 -26.99 -25.55
CA LYS A 29 -64.70 -27.94 -26.71
C LYS A 29 -63.49 -28.35 -27.60
N LYS A 30 -62.89 -29.52 -27.26
CA LYS A 30 -62.66 -30.76 -28.06
C LYS A 30 -62.26 -30.74 -29.58
N LYS A 31 -61.21 -31.54 -29.90
CA LYS A 31 -60.76 -32.11 -31.21
C LYS A 31 -60.21 -31.06 -32.20
N THR A 32 -59.11 -31.29 -32.94
CA THR A 32 -58.59 -32.53 -33.60
C THR A 32 -57.05 -32.65 -33.50
N GLN A 33 -56.49 -33.84 -33.75
CA GLN A 33 -55.03 -34.09 -33.81
C GLN A 33 -54.41 -33.59 -35.13
N VAL A 34 -53.26 -32.92 -35.04
CA VAL A 34 -52.30 -32.75 -36.13
C VAL A 34 -50.91 -32.99 -35.54
N LYS A 35 -50.02 -33.69 -36.26
CA LYS A 35 -48.65 -33.97 -35.80
C LYS A 35 -47.81 -32.69 -35.85
N PRO A 36 -46.96 -32.39 -34.85
CA PRO A 36 -46.12 -31.20 -34.88
C PRO A 36 -44.97 -31.33 -35.88
N VAL A 37 -44.72 -30.26 -36.64
CA VAL A 37 -43.43 -30.04 -37.30
C VAL A 37 -42.60 -29.15 -36.38
N VAL A 38 -41.38 -29.57 -36.07
CA VAL A 38 -40.48 -28.86 -35.16
C VAL A 38 -39.98 -27.57 -35.82
N LYS A 39 -40.00 -26.47 -35.07
CA LYS A 39 -39.05 -25.37 -35.23
C LYS A 39 -38.22 -25.31 -33.95
N GLU A 40 -36.90 -25.26 -34.09
CA GLU A 40 -36.00 -25.09 -32.95
C GLU A 40 -36.15 -23.69 -32.35
N GLU A 41 -36.20 -23.63 -31.01
CA GLU A 41 -35.80 -22.44 -30.28
C GLU A 41 -34.27 -22.43 -30.18
N PRO A 42 -33.59 -21.27 -30.30
CA PRO A 42 -32.15 -21.20 -30.14
C PRO A 42 -31.75 -21.61 -28.71
N PRO A 43 -30.63 -22.34 -28.53
CA PRO A 43 -30.23 -22.82 -27.21
C PRO A 43 -29.93 -21.64 -26.26
N PRO A 44 -30.17 -21.81 -24.94
CA PRO A 44 -29.83 -20.79 -23.96
C PRO A 44 -28.32 -20.50 -23.96
N PRO A 45 -27.90 -19.27 -23.61
CA PRO A 45 -26.49 -18.92 -23.56
C PRO A 45 -25.74 -19.83 -22.55
N PRO A 46 -24.48 -20.20 -22.83
CA PRO A 46 -23.71 -21.05 -21.93
C PRO A 46 -23.52 -20.35 -20.56
N PRO A 47 -23.42 -21.11 -19.46
CA PRO A 47 -23.10 -20.53 -18.16
C PRO A 47 -21.74 -19.81 -18.21
N PRO A 48 -21.55 -18.74 -17.43
CA PRO A 48 -20.27 -18.06 -17.38
C PRO A 48 -19.17 -19.04 -16.93
N PRO A 49 -17.94 -18.92 -17.48
CA PRO A 49 -16.84 -19.78 -17.07
C PRO A 49 -16.57 -19.62 -15.56
N PRO A 50 -16.13 -20.68 -14.87
CA PRO A 50 -15.76 -20.57 -13.46
C PRO A 50 -14.64 -19.53 -13.30
N PRO A 51 -14.54 -18.85 -12.14
CA PRO A 51 -13.44 -17.93 -11.88
C PRO A 51 -12.11 -18.66 -12.10
N VAL A 52 -11.30 -18.15 -13.04
CA VAL A 52 -9.94 -18.65 -13.22
C VAL A 52 -9.17 -18.25 -11.98
N GLU A 53 -8.95 -19.20 -11.08
CA GLU A 53 -7.91 -19.09 -10.07
C GLU A 53 -6.59 -18.93 -10.81
N VAL A 54 -6.17 -17.67 -11.00
CA VAL A 54 -4.78 -17.35 -11.29
C VAL A 54 -4.01 -17.68 -10.02
N LYS A 55 -3.71 -18.97 -9.87
CA LYS A 55 -2.63 -19.46 -9.03
C LYS A 55 -1.37 -18.82 -9.60
N LEU A 56 -1.05 -17.66 -9.05
CA LEU A 56 0.28 -17.08 -9.12
C LEU A 56 1.22 -18.20 -8.73
N LYS A 57 1.89 -18.78 -9.73
CA LYS A 57 3.10 -19.55 -9.50
C LYS A 57 4.09 -18.52 -8.97
N ILE A 58 4.13 -18.42 -7.64
CA ILE A 58 5.28 -17.90 -6.94
C ILE A 58 6.42 -18.77 -7.42
N GLU A 59 7.27 -18.21 -8.29
CA GLU A 59 8.50 -18.86 -8.72
C GLU A 59 9.26 -19.29 -7.47
N GLU A 60 9.80 -20.50 -7.46
CA GLU A 60 10.32 -21.13 -6.24
C GLU A 60 11.30 -20.18 -5.54
N PRO A 61 11.03 -19.78 -4.28
CA PRO A 61 11.72 -18.66 -3.65
C PRO A 61 13.21 -18.98 -3.58
N CYS A 62 14.05 -18.14 -4.21
CA CYS A 62 15.45 -18.41 -4.58
C CYS A 62 16.23 -19.26 -3.56
N VAL A 63 16.10 -20.59 -3.70
CA VAL A 63 16.56 -21.56 -2.69
C VAL A 63 18.08 -21.57 -2.55
N PHE A 64 18.79 -21.15 -3.59
CA PHE A 64 20.24 -21.05 -3.58
C PHE A 64 20.79 -19.90 -2.69
N ASN A 65 19.94 -18.96 -2.27
CA ASN A 65 20.40 -17.78 -1.54
C ASN A 65 19.55 -17.37 -0.32
N CYS A 66 18.27 -17.74 -0.23
CA CYS A 66 17.38 -17.26 0.84
C CYS A 66 17.48 -18.00 2.18
N ALA A 67 18.27 -19.08 2.27
CA ALA A 67 18.37 -19.94 3.47
C ALA A 67 19.40 -19.44 4.52
N GLN A 68 19.56 -18.12 4.69
CA GLN A 68 20.48 -17.55 5.68
C GLN A 68 19.74 -16.73 6.74
N ASP A 69 19.76 -17.18 7.99
CA ASP A 69 19.19 -16.46 9.14
C ASP A 69 19.89 -15.11 9.42
N LYS A 70 21.12 -14.94 8.91
CA LYS A 70 21.89 -13.69 8.97
C LYS A 70 21.68 -12.85 7.71
N VAL A 71 21.31 -11.59 7.91
CA VAL A 71 21.33 -10.56 6.86
C VAL A 71 22.77 -10.24 6.48
N THR A 72 23.17 -10.65 5.28
CA THR A 72 24.47 -10.29 4.67
C THR A 72 24.28 -9.20 3.62
N TYR A 73 25.27 -8.31 3.44
CA TYR A 73 25.19 -7.25 2.42
C TYR A 73 25.23 -7.89 1.01
N ARG A 74 24.15 -7.69 0.26
CA ARG A 74 23.88 -8.35 -1.03
C ARG A 74 23.33 -7.32 -2.03
N PRO A 75 24.18 -6.46 -2.61
CA PRO A 75 23.75 -5.39 -3.50
C PRO A 75 23.12 -5.91 -4.82
N ASN A 76 23.44 -7.14 -5.21
CA ASN A 76 22.96 -7.77 -6.45
C ASN A 76 21.71 -8.65 -6.24
N SER A 77 21.08 -8.62 -5.05
CA SER A 77 19.87 -9.39 -4.76
C SER A 77 18.83 -8.48 -4.12
N TYR A 78 17.61 -8.49 -4.65
CA TYR A 78 16.53 -7.66 -4.09
C TYR A 78 16.02 -8.23 -2.76
N PRO A 79 15.59 -7.36 -1.81
CA PRO A 79 14.91 -7.81 -0.60
C PRO A 79 13.65 -8.63 -0.92
N GLY A 80 13.40 -9.68 -0.16
CA GLY A 80 12.21 -10.52 -0.27
C GLY A 80 10.96 -9.87 0.34
N LEU A 81 9.90 -10.66 0.51
CA LEU A 81 8.71 -10.28 1.24
C LEU A 81 8.39 -11.31 2.33
N LEU A 82 8.42 -10.84 3.58
CA LEU A 82 7.94 -11.54 4.76
C LEU A 82 6.43 -11.81 4.65
N LEU A 83 5.99 -12.98 5.13
CA LEU A 83 4.58 -13.31 5.28
C LEU A 83 3.86 -12.40 6.31
N HIS A 84 4.59 -11.92 7.31
CA HIS A 84 4.06 -11.11 8.42
C HIS A 84 4.82 -9.77 8.55
N PRO A 85 4.13 -8.65 8.85
CA PRO A 85 4.77 -7.34 8.96
C PRO A 85 5.56 -7.20 10.27
N LYS A 86 6.85 -6.85 10.17
CA LYS A 86 7.62 -6.40 11.35
C LYS A 86 7.17 -5.00 11.81
N THR A 87 7.57 -4.61 13.02
CA THR A 87 7.36 -3.27 13.57
C THR A 87 8.12 -2.23 12.74
N LEU A 88 7.52 -1.05 12.59
CA LEU A 88 8.10 0.13 11.96
C LEU A 88 7.79 1.33 12.84
N ALA A 89 8.82 2.00 13.34
CA ALA A 89 8.68 3.28 14.02
C ALA A 89 8.62 4.41 12.99
N VAL A 90 8.02 5.54 13.37
CA VAL A 90 7.93 6.77 12.58
C VAL A 90 8.53 7.91 13.41
N VAL A 91 9.45 8.66 12.83
CA VAL A 91 10.08 9.83 13.46
C VAL A 91 10.18 10.98 12.46
N GLY A 92 10.14 12.22 12.95
CA GLY A 92 10.32 13.43 12.14
C GLY A 92 11.23 14.43 12.84
N SER A 93 12.12 15.05 12.07
CA SER A 93 13.05 16.08 12.54
C SER A 93 12.84 17.36 11.74
N GLU A 94 12.24 18.38 12.36
CA GLU A 94 11.88 19.64 11.70
C GLU A 94 13.10 20.43 11.22
N CYS A 95 14.22 20.36 11.95
CA CYS A 95 15.49 21.00 11.60
C CYS A 95 16.44 20.10 10.80
N GLY A 96 16.22 18.78 10.82
CA GLY A 96 17.11 17.79 10.21
C GLY A 96 18.54 17.74 10.78
N SER A 97 18.81 18.36 11.94
CA SER A 97 20.15 18.42 12.52
C SER A 97 20.64 17.05 13.01
N TYR A 98 21.98 16.90 13.12
CA TYR A 98 22.61 15.67 13.59
C TYR A 98 22.07 15.22 14.95
N ASP A 99 22.05 16.09 15.95
CA ASP A 99 21.60 15.74 17.31
C ASP A 99 20.12 15.34 17.36
N SER A 100 19.29 15.97 16.53
CA SER A 100 17.88 15.64 16.42
C SER A 100 17.70 14.26 15.78
N LEU A 101 18.34 14.01 14.63
CA LEU A 101 18.31 12.71 13.95
C LEU A 101 18.88 11.59 14.82
N CYS A 102 20.00 11.83 15.49
CA CYS A 102 20.63 10.91 16.43
C CYS A 102 19.66 10.49 17.55
N LYS A 103 19.09 11.46 18.28
CA LYS A 103 18.11 11.21 19.36
C LYS A 103 16.87 10.48 18.86
N LEU A 104 16.34 10.87 17.70
CA LEU A 104 15.12 10.29 17.12
C LEU A 104 15.35 8.86 16.60
N LEU A 105 16.46 8.59 15.90
CA LEU A 105 16.78 7.24 15.43
C LEU A 105 17.06 6.29 16.60
N HIS A 106 17.85 6.71 17.60
CA HIS A 106 18.03 5.91 18.83
C HIS A 106 16.71 5.72 19.61
N ALA A 107 15.75 6.65 19.54
CA ALA A 107 14.42 6.44 20.10
C ALA A 107 13.61 5.41 19.31
N GLY A 108 13.55 5.52 17.97
CA GLY A 108 12.86 4.56 17.11
C GLY A 108 13.43 3.14 17.23
N PHE A 109 14.75 3.01 17.27
CA PHE A 109 15.47 1.74 17.40
C PHE A 109 15.35 1.07 18.79
N ARG A 110 14.70 1.71 19.78
CA ARG A 110 14.26 1.02 21.01
C ARG A 110 12.93 0.29 20.87
N CYS A 111 12.16 0.54 19.80
CA CYS A 111 10.82 -0.03 19.60
C CYS A 111 10.65 -0.78 18.26
N ALA A 112 11.52 -0.55 17.28
CA ALA A 112 11.47 -1.22 15.99
C ALA A 112 12.86 -1.29 15.32
N ASP A 113 13.14 -2.38 14.60
CA ASP A 113 14.34 -2.49 13.73
C ASP A 113 14.21 -1.73 12.41
N ARG A 114 13.15 -0.94 12.24
CA ARG A 114 12.81 -0.20 11.03
C ARG A 114 12.27 1.16 11.46
N VAL A 115 12.83 2.24 10.93
CA VAL A 115 12.47 3.61 11.29
C VAL A 115 12.25 4.44 10.03
N TYR A 116 10.98 4.78 9.75
CA TYR A 116 10.63 5.78 8.74
C TYR A 116 10.94 7.17 9.30
N THR A 117 11.82 7.90 8.62
CA THR A 117 12.47 9.12 9.09
C THR A 117 12.17 10.26 8.14
N MET A 118 11.50 11.31 8.65
CA MET A 118 11.09 12.49 7.88
C MET A 118 12.00 13.69 8.19
N VAL A 119 12.49 14.38 7.16
CA VAL A 119 13.28 15.63 7.24
C VAL A 119 12.85 16.61 6.14
N PRO A 120 13.15 17.92 6.23
CA PRO A 120 12.61 18.93 5.30
C PRO A 120 12.95 18.72 3.82
N TRP A 121 13.98 17.93 3.51
CA TRP A 121 14.43 17.65 2.14
C TRP A 121 14.07 16.25 1.61
N GLY A 122 13.55 15.34 2.44
CA GLY A 122 13.27 13.96 2.03
C GLY A 122 12.72 13.05 3.13
N ASN A 123 12.30 11.85 2.72
CA ASN A 123 11.84 10.79 3.61
C ASN A 123 12.68 9.54 3.37
N TYR A 124 13.09 8.88 4.45
CA TYR A 124 14.04 7.79 4.45
C TYR A 124 13.49 6.61 5.25
N VAL A 125 13.94 5.39 4.97
CA VAL A 125 13.75 4.26 5.91
C VAL A 125 15.11 3.75 6.31
N VAL A 126 15.40 3.82 7.60
CA VAL A 126 16.60 3.21 8.19
C VAL A 126 16.19 1.87 8.79
N PHE A 127 16.73 0.79 8.26
CA PHE A 127 16.65 -0.54 8.85
C PHE A 127 17.90 -0.78 9.70
N ARG A 128 17.74 -1.51 10.80
CA ARG A 128 18.82 -2.11 11.58
C ARG A 128 18.71 -3.62 11.46
N THR A 129 19.85 -4.29 11.36
CA THR A 129 19.98 -5.72 11.63
C THR A 129 21.15 -5.92 12.59
N GLN A 130 21.22 -7.09 13.21
CA GLN A 130 22.34 -7.48 14.07
C GLN A 130 23.19 -8.52 13.34
N ASP A 131 24.52 -8.41 13.47
CA ASP A 131 25.47 -9.45 13.09
C ASP A 131 26.53 -9.63 14.19
N GLY A 132 26.40 -10.72 14.96
CA GLY A 132 27.13 -10.88 16.21
C GLY A 132 26.73 -9.79 17.21
N ASP A 133 27.72 -9.09 17.78
CA ASP A 133 27.50 -7.97 18.70
C ASP A 133 27.34 -6.61 17.97
N ASN A 134 27.53 -6.57 16.65
CA ASN A 134 27.45 -5.36 15.86
C ASN A 134 26.06 -5.13 15.26
N TYR A 135 25.69 -3.87 15.06
CA TYR A 135 24.49 -3.49 14.31
C TYR A 135 24.87 -2.95 12.93
N LEU A 136 24.28 -3.54 11.89
CA LEU A 136 24.41 -3.07 10.50
C LEU A 136 23.17 -2.26 10.13
N TYR A 137 23.37 -1.16 9.40
CA TYR A 137 22.31 -0.21 9.06
C TYR A 137 22.13 -0.14 7.54
N PHE A 138 20.87 -0.07 7.11
CA PHE A 138 20.51 0.06 5.70
C PHE A 138 19.58 1.25 5.51
N VAL A 139 19.89 2.16 4.58
CA VAL A 139 19.04 3.32 4.28
C VAL A 139 18.40 3.16 2.91
N PHE A 140 17.07 3.26 2.86
CA PHE A 140 16.32 3.53 1.64
C PHE A 140 16.18 5.05 1.47
N ASP A 141 16.87 5.64 0.49
CA ASP A 141 16.69 7.02 0.03
C ASP A 141 15.91 7.01 -1.29
N GLY A 142 14.58 7.09 -1.21
CA GLY A 142 13.72 6.89 -2.38
C GLY A 142 12.28 7.33 -2.18
N CYS A 143 11.59 7.63 -3.28
CA CYS A 143 10.17 7.99 -3.26
C CYS A 143 9.31 6.74 -3.04
N THR A 144 8.24 6.88 -2.24
CA THR A 144 7.32 5.77 -1.92
C THR A 144 5.93 6.30 -1.59
N CYS A 145 4.92 5.75 -2.25
CA CYS A 145 3.51 6.03 -1.94
C CYS A 145 2.94 5.07 -0.87
N ASN A 146 3.72 4.07 -0.42
CA ASN A 146 3.26 3.04 0.51
C ASN A 146 4.34 2.73 1.55
N VAL A 147 4.26 3.43 2.69
CA VAL A 147 5.17 3.23 3.84
C VAL A 147 4.98 1.84 4.48
N ASN A 148 3.79 1.23 4.36
CA ASN A 148 3.57 -0.13 4.88
C ASN A 148 4.38 -1.20 4.13
N ARG A 149 4.80 -0.98 2.87
CA ARG A 149 5.69 -1.92 2.14
C ARG A 149 6.97 -2.23 2.95
N PHE A 150 7.54 -1.25 3.63
CA PHE A 150 8.77 -1.43 4.41
C PHE A 150 8.59 -2.29 5.66
N ARG A 151 7.35 -2.58 6.08
CA ARG A 151 7.07 -3.55 7.15
C ARG A 151 7.26 -5.01 6.70
N TYR A 152 7.13 -5.26 5.39
CA TYR A 152 7.16 -6.60 4.79
C TYR A 152 8.49 -6.94 4.10
N LEU A 153 9.36 -5.98 3.78
CA LEU A 153 10.65 -6.31 3.14
C LEU A 153 11.47 -7.31 3.97
N ASP A 154 12.03 -8.33 3.34
CA ASP A 154 12.98 -9.25 3.97
C ASP A 154 14.41 -8.97 3.50
N LEU A 155 15.29 -8.64 4.44
CA LEU A 155 16.69 -8.30 4.15
C LEU A 155 17.59 -9.54 4.11
N THR A 156 17.12 -10.72 4.55
CA THR A 156 17.90 -11.97 4.48
C THR A 156 18.12 -12.40 3.03
N CYS A 157 17.10 -12.22 2.18
CA CYS A 157 17.16 -12.57 0.76
C CYS A 157 18.13 -11.67 -0.02
N GLY A 158 18.16 -10.37 0.31
CA GLY A 158 18.95 -9.39 -0.43
C GLY A 158 18.82 -7.95 0.09
N THR A 159 19.71 -7.06 -0.36
CA THR A 159 19.79 -5.66 0.06
C THR A 159 19.92 -4.67 -1.10
N ALA A 160 19.63 -5.07 -2.34
CA ALA A 160 19.61 -4.16 -3.49
C ALA A 160 18.64 -2.99 -3.27
N SER A 161 18.95 -1.82 -3.85
CA SER A 161 18.30 -0.52 -3.61
C SER A 161 18.41 0.05 -2.19
N LEU A 162 19.20 -0.57 -1.30
CA LEU A 162 19.50 -0.05 0.04
C LEU A 162 20.99 0.30 0.18
N LEU A 163 21.27 1.38 0.89
CA LEU A 163 22.62 1.88 1.16
C LEU A 163 23.11 1.30 2.50
N TYR A 164 24.23 0.58 2.46
CA TYR A 164 24.83 -0.11 3.61
C TYR A 164 25.73 0.83 4.45
N PHE A 165 25.61 0.75 5.77
CA PHE A 165 26.46 1.43 6.74
C PHE A 165 26.73 0.54 7.97
N GLU A 166 27.97 0.52 8.44
CA GLU A 166 28.36 -0.17 9.69
C GLU A 166 27.97 0.59 10.96
N GLU A 167 27.68 1.89 10.83
CA GLU A 167 27.41 2.78 11.95
C GLU A 167 26.20 3.66 11.67
N LEU A 168 25.39 3.89 12.70
CA LEU A 168 24.28 4.83 12.64
C LEU A 168 24.76 6.26 12.36
N HIS A 169 25.96 6.64 12.83
CA HIS A 169 26.59 7.94 12.52
C HIS A 169 26.78 8.13 11.02
N LYS A 170 27.38 7.15 10.32
CA LYS A 170 27.58 7.17 8.86
C LYS A 170 26.23 7.30 8.12
N ALA A 171 25.19 6.58 8.58
CA ALA A 171 23.84 6.68 8.02
C ALA A 171 23.16 8.06 8.26
N ILE A 172 23.32 8.67 9.44
CA ILE A 172 22.82 10.02 9.73
C ILE A 172 23.52 11.06 8.85
N ASN A 173 24.84 10.98 8.73
CA ASN A 173 25.62 11.88 7.90
C ASN A 173 25.17 11.79 6.43
N TYR A 174 24.87 10.59 5.92
CA TYR A 174 24.26 10.44 4.59
C TYR A 174 22.93 11.18 4.47
N ILE A 175 22.01 11.01 5.44
CA ILE A 175 20.70 11.67 5.42
C ILE A 175 20.88 13.20 5.37
N ILE A 176 21.83 13.75 6.13
CA ILE A 176 22.16 15.18 6.11
C ILE A 176 22.78 15.62 4.78
N MET A 177 23.84 14.94 4.32
CA MET A 177 24.53 15.29 3.06
C MET A 177 23.65 15.14 1.82
N SER A 178 22.66 14.25 1.84
CA SER A 178 21.69 14.10 0.75
C SER A 178 20.84 15.37 0.53
N ARG A 179 20.80 16.30 1.49
CA ARG A 179 20.19 17.62 1.33
C ARG A 179 20.74 18.37 0.11
N SER A 180 22.06 18.49 -0.02
CA SER A 180 22.68 19.22 -1.13
C SER A 180 22.30 18.60 -2.48
N ARG A 181 22.42 17.27 -2.59
CA ARG A 181 21.98 16.51 -3.77
C ARG A 181 20.49 16.71 -4.09
N ARG A 182 19.63 16.83 -3.08
CA ARG A 182 18.19 17.11 -3.22
C ARG A 182 17.94 18.56 -3.66
N GLU A 183 18.80 19.51 -3.29
CA GLU A 183 18.75 20.92 -3.74
C GLU A 183 19.30 21.07 -5.17
N GLU A 184 20.41 20.41 -5.50
CA GLU A 184 20.98 20.28 -6.85
C GLU A 184 19.96 19.71 -7.85
N LEU A 185 19.33 18.56 -7.53
CA LEU A 185 18.28 17.97 -8.38
C LEU A 185 17.04 18.87 -8.52
N LYS A 186 16.72 19.69 -7.51
CA LYS A 186 15.63 20.68 -7.61
C LYS A 186 16.01 21.85 -8.51
N SER A 187 17.27 22.27 -8.50
CA SER A 187 17.79 23.34 -9.37
C SER A 187 17.82 22.89 -10.83
N LEU A 188 18.44 21.72 -11.11
CA LEU A 188 18.52 21.14 -12.45
C LEU A 188 17.13 20.91 -13.07
N LYS A 189 16.15 20.46 -12.26
CA LYS A 189 14.77 20.27 -12.70
C LYS A 189 14.01 21.57 -12.97
N ARG A 190 14.41 22.71 -12.38
CA ARG A 190 13.86 24.01 -12.79
C ARG A 190 14.43 24.40 -14.14
N SER A 191 15.76 24.43 -14.28
CA SER A 191 16.42 24.70 -15.57
C SER A 191 15.79 23.90 -16.71
N MET A 192 15.68 22.57 -16.57
CA MET A 192 15.07 21.72 -17.61
C MET A 192 13.60 22.05 -17.92
N VAL A 193 12.83 22.59 -16.98
CA VAL A 193 11.45 23.06 -17.21
C VAL A 193 11.47 24.46 -17.84
N ASP A 194 12.34 25.35 -17.38
CA ASP A 194 12.51 26.71 -17.89
C ASP A 194 13.03 26.68 -19.36
N ASP A 195 13.93 25.75 -19.67
CA ASP A 195 14.45 25.43 -21.01
C ASP A 195 13.31 24.94 -21.94
N VAL A 196 12.52 23.96 -21.50
CA VAL A 196 11.36 23.44 -22.26
C VAL A 196 10.26 24.49 -22.42
N CYS A 197 10.01 25.33 -21.41
CA CYS A 197 9.09 26.46 -21.52
C CYS A 197 9.60 27.51 -22.52
N SER A 198 10.92 27.76 -22.56
CA SER A 198 11.55 28.66 -23.53
C SER A 198 11.40 28.14 -24.96
N GLU A 199 11.60 26.84 -25.18
CA GLU A 199 11.43 26.20 -26.49
C GLU A 199 9.96 26.19 -26.96
N MET A 200 9.02 25.88 -26.07
CA MET A 200 7.61 25.70 -26.41
C MET A 200 6.80 27.00 -26.49
N TYR A 201 7.17 28.05 -25.74
CA TYR A 201 6.37 29.29 -25.62
C TYR A 201 7.17 30.57 -25.86
N GLY A 202 8.50 30.48 -26.01
CA GLY A 202 9.39 31.63 -26.11
C GLY A 202 9.58 32.38 -24.79
N THR A 203 10.58 33.26 -24.75
CA THR A 203 11.00 34.01 -23.56
C THR A 203 10.07 35.17 -23.16
N GLN A 204 8.82 35.20 -23.64
CA GLN A 204 7.81 36.20 -23.26
C GLN A 204 6.89 35.75 -22.11
N HIS A 205 7.07 34.52 -21.61
CA HIS A 205 6.19 33.89 -20.61
C HIS A 205 6.95 33.26 -19.41
N ILE A 206 8.16 33.74 -19.13
CA ILE A 206 9.05 33.31 -18.03
C ILE A 206 9.42 34.54 -17.19
#